data_AF-A0A382V5L8-F1
#
_entry.id   AF-A0A382V5L8-F1
#
_cell.length_a   1.000
_cell.length_b   1.000
_cell.length_c   1.000
_cell.angle_alpha   90.00
_cell.angle_beta   90.00
_cell.angle_gamma   90.00
#
_symmetry.space_group_name_H-M   'P 1'
#
loop_
_entity.id
_entity.type
_entity.pdbx_description
1 polymer ?
#
loop_
_entity_poly.entity_id
_entity_poly.type
_entity_poly.pdbx_seq_one_letter_code
_entity_poly.pdbx_strand_id
1 'polypeptide(L)'
;MKRFCFSLVLSIYSLSTLGGIDDYFPSQPIPSSSNVGETGLLVLPNARFMEEGVLKIGISASFPQEFTSIVASPFSWMEATYRYTEIENLFYGPFSYSGNQSYKDKGFDVKFRLINETKYLPSVAFGIRDMGGTGMTAAEYFVLSKRFGRLDATLGMGFGALGLDANIRNPFVSFHESFNYRNSSIG
;
A
#
# COMPACT_ATOMS: atom_id res chain seq x y z
N MET A 1 26.05 50.61 -17.50
CA MET A 1 27.15 49.63 -17.34
C MET A 1 27.03 48.70 -16.12
N LYS A 2 26.72 49.19 -14.89
CA LYS A 2 26.66 48.32 -13.69
C LYS A 2 25.61 47.19 -13.72
N ARG A 3 24.47 47.38 -14.40
CA ARG A 3 23.42 46.35 -14.55
C ARG A 3 23.80 45.22 -15.53
N PHE A 4 24.72 45.48 -16.46
CA PHE A 4 25.15 44.50 -17.46
C PHE A 4 26.19 43.54 -16.87
N CYS A 5 27.09 44.04 -16.00
CA CYS A 5 28.02 43.19 -15.25
C CYS A 5 27.33 42.19 -14.31
N PHE A 6 26.23 42.59 -13.67
CA PHE A 6 25.51 41.71 -12.73
C PHE A 6 24.81 40.54 -13.44
N SER A 7 24.28 40.79 -14.65
CA SER A 7 23.67 39.74 -15.47
C SER A 7 24.70 38.76 -16.04
N LEU A 8 25.93 39.22 -16.31
CA LEU A 8 27.01 38.38 -16.82
C LEU A 8 27.61 37.48 -15.73
N VAL A 9 27.64 37.93 -14.47
CA VAL A 9 28.07 37.11 -13.33
C VAL A 9 27.05 36.00 -13.05
N LEU A 10 25.76 36.28 -13.18
CA LEU A 10 24.70 35.28 -12.95
C LEU A 10 24.70 34.15 -14.01
N SER A 11 25.09 34.44 -15.26
CA SER A 11 25.16 33.41 -16.31
C SER A 11 26.36 32.47 -16.14
N ILE A 12 27.48 32.96 -15.61
CA ILE A 12 28.68 32.13 -15.37
C ILE A 12 28.44 31.13 -14.22
N TYR A 13 27.62 31.47 -13.22
CA TYR A 13 27.23 30.55 -12.14
C TYR A 13 26.26 29.44 -12.55
N SER A 14 25.65 29.52 -13.74
CA SER A 14 24.73 28.49 -14.24
C SER A 14 25.44 27.34 -14.97
N LEU A 15 26.75 27.44 -15.24
CA LEU A 15 27.51 26.44 -15.99
C LEU A 15 28.07 25.27 -15.15
N SER A 16 27.86 25.25 -13.83
CA SER A 16 28.46 24.26 -12.92
C SER A 16 27.57 23.08 -12.55
N THR A 17 26.48 22.81 -13.27
CA THR A 17 25.74 21.55 -13.11
C THR A 17 26.44 20.42 -13.88
N LEU A 18 27.45 19.81 -13.26
CA LEU A 18 27.95 18.51 -13.69
C LEU A 18 26.90 17.46 -13.30
N GLY A 19 26.32 16.76 -14.27
CA GLY A 19 25.48 15.59 -14.00
C GLY A 19 26.30 14.53 -13.27
N GLY A 20 25.80 14.05 -12.14
CA GLY A 20 26.49 13.02 -11.35
C GLY A 20 26.57 11.71 -12.14
N ILE A 21 27.60 10.89 -11.90
CA ILE A 21 27.71 9.58 -12.56
C ILE A 21 26.49 8.68 -12.28
N ASP A 22 25.82 8.94 -11.15
CA ASP A 22 24.61 8.26 -10.70
C ASP A 22 23.35 8.62 -11.51
N ASP A 23 23.32 9.77 -12.21
CA ASP A 23 22.21 10.13 -13.12
C ASP A 23 22.17 9.25 -14.38
N TYR A 24 23.29 8.60 -14.72
CA TYR A 24 23.40 7.74 -15.90
C TYR A 24 22.95 6.30 -15.62
N PHE A 25 22.88 5.89 -14.35
CA PHE A 25 22.41 4.57 -13.98
C PHE A 25 20.90 4.61 -13.71
N PRO A 26 20.10 3.73 -14.34
CA PRO A 26 18.68 3.65 -14.01
C PRO A 26 18.53 3.30 -12.53
N SER A 27 17.95 4.23 -11.76
CA SER A 27 17.64 3.97 -10.36
C SER A 27 16.66 2.80 -10.27
N GLN A 28 16.92 1.90 -9.32
CA GLN A 28 15.98 0.83 -9.05
C GLN A 28 14.69 1.45 -8.51
N PRO A 29 13.51 1.15 -9.09
CA PRO A 29 12.26 1.69 -8.58
C PRO A 29 12.08 1.23 -7.14
N ILE A 30 12.02 2.22 -6.24
CA ILE A 30 11.76 2.05 -4.82
C ILE A 30 10.31 1.57 -4.70
N PRO A 31 10.01 0.60 -3.81
CA PRO A 31 8.63 0.19 -3.57
C PRO A 31 7.74 1.39 -3.23
N SER A 32 6.59 1.49 -3.90
CA SER A 32 5.64 2.58 -3.73
C SER A 32 4.43 2.16 -2.89
N SER A 33 3.76 3.13 -2.30
CA SER A 33 2.48 2.91 -1.64
C SER A 33 1.38 2.61 -2.66
N SER A 34 0.49 1.70 -2.28
CA SER A 34 -0.79 1.44 -2.91
C SER A 34 -1.81 2.52 -2.51
N ASN A 35 -2.98 2.54 -3.15
CA ASN A 35 -4.11 3.40 -2.78
C ASN A 35 -4.56 3.15 -1.33
N VAL A 36 -4.39 1.93 -0.84
CA VAL A 36 -4.73 1.55 0.55
C VAL A 36 -3.59 1.77 1.54
N GLY A 37 -2.50 2.42 1.11
CA GLY A 37 -1.37 2.83 1.95
C GLY A 37 -0.20 1.85 1.94
N GLU A 38 -0.47 0.56 2.15
CA GLU A 38 0.58 -0.47 2.21
C GLU A 38 1.42 -0.51 0.92
N THR A 39 2.63 -1.08 0.97
CA THR A 39 3.45 -1.25 -0.23
C THR A 39 2.77 -2.23 -1.19
N GLY A 40 2.48 -1.78 -2.41
CA GLY A 40 1.61 -2.52 -3.34
C GLY A 40 1.42 -1.81 -4.68
N LEU A 41 0.51 -2.33 -5.49
CA LEU A 41 0.15 -1.80 -6.81
C LEU A 41 -1.34 -1.46 -6.84
N LEU A 42 -1.68 -0.17 -6.92
CA LEU A 42 -3.08 0.29 -6.88
C LEU A 42 -3.80 -0.22 -5.63
N VAL A 43 -4.65 -1.25 -5.73
CA VAL A 43 -5.28 -1.92 -4.57
C VAL A 43 -4.72 -3.33 -4.32
N LEU A 44 -3.93 -3.84 -5.28
CA LEU A 44 -3.34 -5.17 -5.25
C LEU A 44 -2.10 -5.23 -4.35
N PRO A 45 -2.01 -6.22 -3.45
CA PRO A 45 -0.81 -6.44 -2.66
C PRO A 45 0.34 -6.99 -3.52
N ASN A 46 1.58 -6.78 -3.07
CA ASN A 46 2.79 -7.39 -3.63
C ASN A 46 3.74 -7.85 -2.52
N ALA A 47 4.79 -8.59 -2.88
CA ALA A 47 5.81 -9.05 -1.94
C ALA A 47 6.97 -8.04 -1.76
N ARG A 48 6.74 -6.75 -2.02
CA ARG A 48 7.71 -5.66 -1.80
C ARG A 48 7.45 -4.97 -0.46
N PHE A 49 8.53 -4.50 0.15
CA PHE A 49 8.50 -3.80 1.43
C PHE A 49 9.47 -2.65 1.37
N MET A 50 9.23 -1.64 2.20
CA MET A 50 10.19 -0.57 2.42
C MET A 50 11.42 -1.07 3.18
N GLU A 51 12.43 -0.21 3.27
CA GLU A 51 13.56 -0.42 4.17
C GLU A 51 13.09 -0.46 5.63
N GLU A 52 13.89 -1.11 6.48
CA GLU A 52 13.58 -1.21 7.91
C GLU A 52 13.66 0.16 8.60
N GLY A 53 12.80 0.36 9.61
CA GLY A 53 12.69 1.63 10.31
C GLY A 53 11.95 2.73 9.54
N VAL A 54 11.39 2.43 8.36
CA VAL A 54 10.63 3.41 7.57
C VAL A 54 9.21 3.56 8.11
N LEU A 55 8.78 4.82 8.25
CA LEU A 55 7.41 5.22 8.53
C LEU A 55 6.89 6.08 7.37
N LYS A 56 5.69 5.80 6.89
CA LYS A 56 5.00 6.55 5.83
C LYS A 56 3.64 6.99 6.32
N ILE A 57 3.23 8.19 5.90
CA ILE A 57 1.85 8.68 6.04
C ILE A 57 1.39 9.07 4.64
N GLY A 58 0.18 8.67 4.27
CA GLY A 58 -0.34 8.92 2.93
C GLY A 58 -1.85 9.06 2.90
N ILE A 59 -2.33 9.85 1.94
CA ILE A 59 -3.76 10.02 1.64
C ILE A 59 -3.96 9.63 0.18
N SER A 60 -5.01 8.86 -0.09
CA SER A 60 -5.45 8.51 -1.44
C SER A 60 -6.94 8.76 -1.54
N ALA A 61 -7.36 9.60 -2.49
CA ALA A 61 -8.76 9.91 -2.73
C ALA A 61 -9.14 9.50 -4.14
N SER A 62 -10.10 8.59 -4.27
CA SER A 62 -10.68 8.16 -5.53
C SER A 62 -12.14 7.83 -5.31
N PHE A 63 -13.02 8.75 -5.70
CA PHE A 63 -14.46 8.64 -5.44
C PHE A 63 -14.99 7.24 -5.81
N PRO A 64 -15.73 6.57 -4.90
CA PRO A 64 -16.24 7.07 -3.62
C PRO A 64 -15.34 6.81 -2.40
N GLN A 65 -14.13 6.29 -2.58
CA GLN A 65 -13.25 5.84 -1.50
C GLN A 65 -12.12 6.83 -1.22
N GLU A 66 -11.95 7.18 0.05
CA GLU A 66 -10.77 7.87 0.53
C GLU A 66 -10.07 7.04 1.61
N PHE A 67 -8.74 6.96 1.53
CA PHE A 67 -7.89 6.25 2.45
C PHE A 67 -6.85 7.18 3.03
N THR A 68 -6.84 7.32 4.35
CA THR A 68 -5.72 7.91 5.10
C THR A 68 -4.97 6.79 5.79
N SER A 69 -3.66 6.70 5.61
CA SER A 69 -2.87 5.56 6.08
C SER A 69 -1.59 5.98 6.79
N ILE A 70 -1.22 5.19 7.79
CA ILE A 70 0.08 5.23 8.46
C ILE A 70 0.67 3.83 8.32
N VAL A 71 1.84 3.73 7.68
CA VAL A 71 2.49 2.46 7.34
C VAL A 71 3.87 2.44 7.96
N ALA A 72 4.16 1.43 8.75
CA ALA A 72 5.47 1.21 9.35
C ALA A 72 6.09 -0.08 8.81
N SER A 73 7.38 -0.04 8.47
CA SER A 73 8.20 -1.21 8.18
C SER A 73 9.24 -1.38 9.28
N PRO A 74 8.86 -1.84 10.48
CA PRO A 74 9.78 -1.91 11.63
C PRO A 74 10.98 -2.82 11.35
N PHE A 75 10.77 -3.88 10.56
CA PHE A 75 11.81 -4.81 10.13
C PHE A 75 11.73 -5.01 8.63
N SER A 76 12.83 -5.40 8.02
CA SER A 76 12.86 -5.68 6.58
C SER A 76 11.82 -6.71 6.13
N TRP A 77 11.39 -7.63 7.01
CA TRP A 77 10.43 -8.71 6.75
C TRP A 77 9.00 -8.42 7.20
N MET A 78 8.70 -7.24 7.77
CA MET A 78 7.39 -6.92 8.32
C MET A 78 6.94 -5.52 7.93
N GLU A 79 5.68 -5.40 7.48
CA GLU A 79 4.99 -4.14 7.28
C GLU A 79 3.67 -4.16 8.05
N ALA A 80 3.37 -3.08 8.76
CA ALA A 80 2.10 -2.88 9.46
C ALA A 80 1.47 -1.58 8.98
N THR A 81 0.17 -1.61 8.70
CA THR A 81 -0.57 -0.48 8.18
C THR A 81 -1.79 -0.22 9.05
N TYR A 82 -1.91 1.00 9.55
CA TYR A 82 -3.17 1.53 10.05
C TYR A 82 -3.83 2.34 8.93
N ARG A 83 -5.09 2.04 8.62
CA ARG A 83 -5.86 2.70 7.58
C ARG A 83 -7.15 3.25 8.14
N TYR A 84 -7.46 4.50 7.83
CA TYR A 84 -8.76 5.11 8.01
C TYR A 84 -9.43 5.21 6.64
N THR A 85 -10.60 4.62 6.51
CA THR A 85 -11.36 4.56 5.26
C THR A 85 -12.59 5.44 5.36
N GLU A 86 -12.83 6.24 4.33
CA GLU A 86 -14.05 6.99 4.12
C GLU A 86 -14.74 6.53 2.84
N ILE A 87 -16.06 6.37 2.90
CA ILE A 87 -16.90 6.06 1.75
C ILE A 87 -17.95 7.17 1.61
N GLU A 88 -17.72 8.07 0.67
CA GLU A 88 -18.47 9.32 0.53
C GLU A 88 -19.94 9.11 0.14
N ASN A 89 -20.26 8.03 -0.56
CA ASN A 89 -21.60 7.73 -1.05
C ASN A 89 -22.44 6.85 -0.10
N LEU A 90 -21.95 6.61 1.12
CA LEU A 90 -22.66 5.88 2.17
C LEU A 90 -22.76 6.75 3.41
N PHE A 91 -23.90 6.73 4.10
CA PHE A 91 -24.03 7.39 5.40
C PHE A 91 -23.41 6.54 6.50
N TYR A 92 -22.84 7.18 7.52
CA TYR A 92 -22.28 6.49 8.68
C TYR A 92 -23.32 5.75 9.54
N GLY A 93 -24.57 6.22 9.51
CA GLY A 93 -25.67 5.64 10.27
C GLY A 93 -26.94 6.50 10.17
N PRO A 94 -27.92 6.29 11.08
CA PRO A 94 -29.16 7.06 11.09
C PRO A 94 -28.92 8.56 11.23
N PHE A 95 -29.71 9.36 10.52
CA PHE A 95 -29.57 10.84 10.52
C PHE A 95 -29.62 11.44 11.94
N SER A 96 -30.43 10.87 12.84
CA SER A 96 -30.53 11.32 14.23
C SER A 96 -29.22 11.20 15.02
N TYR A 97 -28.31 10.32 14.61
CA TYR A 97 -27.03 10.06 15.27
C TYR A 97 -25.86 10.71 14.52
N SER A 98 -25.82 10.60 13.19
CA SER A 98 -24.66 10.98 12.38
C SER A 98 -24.91 12.10 11.37
N GLY A 99 -26.13 12.63 11.27
CA GLY A 99 -26.49 13.65 10.29
C GLY A 99 -26.15 13.21 8.86
N ASN A 100 -25.41 14.04 8.13
CA ASN A 100 -24.93 13.76 6.77
C ASN A 100 -23.48 13.24 6.72
N GLN A 101 -22.96 12.71 7.83
CA GLN A 101 -21.61 12.16 7.86
C GLN A 101 -21.51 10.94 6.94
N SER A 102 -20.51 10.94 6.06
CA SER A 102 -20.14 9.80 5.23
C SER A 102 -19.59 8.65 6.06
N TYR A 103 -19.70 7.43 5.55
CA TYR A 103 -19.29 6.22 6.25
C TYR A 103 -17.79 6.21 6.52
N LYS A 104 -17.40 5.70 7.69
CA LYS A 104 -16.02 5.70 8.19
C LYS A 104 -15.68 4.35 8.81
N ASP A 105 -14.47 3.87 8.55
CA ASP A 105 -13.94 2.66 9.18
C ASP A 105 -12.45 2.79 9.48
N LYS A 106 -11.96 1.99 10.43
CA LYS A 106 -10.55 1.83 10.77
C LYS A 106 -10.13 0.40 10.45
N GLY A 107 -9.01 0.22 9.76
CA GLY A 107 -8.44 -1.08 9.45
C GLY A 107 -7.01 -1.19 9.98
N PHE A 108 -6.63 -2.38 10.42
CA PHE A 108 -5.25 -2.70 10.75
C PHE A 108 -4.80 -3.88 9.90
N ASP A 109 -3.76 -3.66 9.11
CA ASP A 109 -3.22 -4.63 8.18
C ASP A 109 -1.80 -5.02 8.61
N VAL A 110 -1.45 -6.28 8.40
CA VAL A 110 -0.09 -6.80 8.61
C VAL A 110 0.34 -7.60 7.40
N LYS A 111 1.59 -7.43 6.99
CA LYS A 111 2.21 -8.12 5.87
C LYS A 111 3.58 -8.62 6.29
N PHE A 112 3.86 -9.88 6.01
CA PHE A 112 5.09 -10.57 6.39
C PHE A 112 5.77 -11.13 5.15
N ARG A 113 7.06 -10.85 5.00
CA ARG A 113 7.87 -11.51 3.98
C ARG A 113 8.31 -12.87 4.51
N LEU A 114 7.99 -13.91 3.75
CA LEU A 114 8.36 -15.28 4.04
C LEU A 114 9.67 -15.66 3.37
N ILE A 115 9.87 -15.21 2.12
CA ILE A 115 11.04 -15.54 1.32
C ILE A 115 11.57 -14.27 0.64
N ASN A 116 12.87 -14.02 0.77
CA ASN A 116 13.55 -12.98 0.02
C ASN A 116 13.72 -13.39 -1.45
N GLU A 117 13.57 -12.43 -2.36
CA GLU A 117 13.87 -12.68 -3.77
C GLU A 117 15.33 -13.08 -3.93
N THR A 118 15.57 -14.15 -4.69
CA THR A 118 16.92 -14.56 -5.10
C THR A 118 17.00 -14.54 -6.62
N LYS A 119 18.10 -15.04 -7.21
CA LYS A 119 18.17 -15.21 -8.66
C LYS A 119 17.07 -16.16 -9.18
N TYR A 120 16.78 -17.25 -8.46
CA TYR A 120 15.88 -18.30 -8.93
C TYR A 120 14.48 -18.27 -8.31
N LEU A 121 14.35 -17.77 -7.08
CA LEU A 121 13.07 -17.73 -6.37
C LEU A 121 12.47 -16.31 -6.39
N PRO A 122 11.14 -16.17 -6.52
CA PRO A 122 10.47 -14.90 -6.27
C PRO A 122 10.49 -14.57 -4.78
N SER A 123 10.29 -13.29 -4.43
CA SER A 123 9.93 -12.96 -3.06
C SER A 123 8.52 -13.45 -2.77
N VAL A 124 8.31 -14.00 -1.58
CA VAL A 124 7.00 -14.48 -1.14
C VAL A 124 6.59 -13.71 0.10
N ALA A 125 5.35 -13.24 0.12
CA ALA A 125 4.76 -12.60 1.29
C ALA A 125 3.35 -13.11 1.56
N PHE A 126 2.98 -13.03 2.83
CA PHE A 126 1.65 -13.30 3.34
C PHE A 126 1.13 -12.05 4.04
N GLY A 127 -0.15 -11.74 3.89
CA GLY A 127 -0.74 -10.60 4.58
C GLY A 127 -2.17 -10.84 5.00
N ILE A 128 -2.56 -10.08 6.03
CA ILE A 128 -3.92 -10.02 6.57
C ILE A 128 -4.29 -8.54 6.59
N ARG A 129 -5.41 -8.19 5.97
CA ARG A 129 -5.99 -6.85 5.99
C ARG A 129 -7.20 -6.82 6.92
N ASP A 130 -7.41 -5.68 7.56
CA ASP A 130 -8.59 -5.34 8.35
C ASP A 130 -8.85 -6.27 9.55
N MET A 131 -7.82 -6.49 10.37
CA MET A 131 -7.92 -7.30 11.60
C MET A 131 -8.74 -6.63 12.72
N GLY A 132 -8.98 -5.31 12.61
CA GLY A 132 -9.53 -4.49 13.69
C GLY A 132 -10.62 -3.50 13.27
N GLY A 133 -11.18 -3.65 12.07
CA GLY A 133 -12.27 -2.83 11.55
C GLY A 133 -13.61 -3.53 11.50
N THR A 134 -14.47 -3.09 10.59
CA THR A 134 -15.82 -3.65 10.40
C THR A 134 -15.81 -4.94 9.57
N GLY A 135 -14.68 -5.28 8.97
CA GLY A 135 -14.50 -6.47 8.15
C GLY A 135 -14.90 -6.29 6.69
N MET A 136 -15.35 -5.10 6.27
CA MET A 136 -15.68 -4.82 4.87
C MET A 136 -14.46 -4.98 3.95
N THR A 137 -13.26 -4.70 4.44
CA THR A 137 -12.02 -4.82 3.68
C THR A 137 -11.15 -5.99 4.14
N ALA A 138 -11.71 -6.88 4.97
CA ALA A 138 -11.01 -8.03 5.51
C ALA A 138 -10.61 -9.01 4.42
N ALA A 139 -9.32 -9.28 4.35
CA ALA A 139 -8.74 -10.15 3.35
C ALA A 139 -7.47 -10.81 3.88
N GLU A 140 -7.26 -12.05 3.48
CA GLU A 140 -5.99 -12.75 3.65
C GLU A 140 -5.41 -13.01 2.27
N TYR A 141 -4.10 -12.93 2.12
CA TYR A 141 -3.48 -13.15 0.81
C TYR A 141 -2.08 -13.74 0.90
N PHE A 142 -1.73 -14.46 -0.16
CA PHE A 142 -0.36 -14.85 -0.50
C PHE A 142 0.03 -14.20 -1.81
N VAL A 143 1.22 -13.63 -1.88
CA VAL A 143 1.74 -12.96 -3.08
C VAL A 143 3.18 -13.35 -3.34
N LEU A 144 3.51 -13.45 -4.62
CA LEU A 144 4.83 -13.72 -5.15
C LEU A 144 5.22 -12.55 -6.06
N SER A 145 6.36 -11.93 -5.83
CA SER A 145 6.88 -10.86 -6.69
C SER A 145 8.28 -11.18 -7.20
N LYS A 146 8.51 -10.89 -8.49
CA LYS A 146 9.78 -11.14 -9.17
C LYS A 146 10.14 -9.98 -10.08
N ARG A 147 11.37 -9.50 -9.96
CA ARG A 147 11.90 -8.41 -10.78
C ARG A 147 12.73 -8.97 -11.94
N PHE A 148 12.39 -8.54 -13.14
CA PHE A 148 13.08 -8.84 -14.39
C PHE A 148 13.62 -7.53 -14.98
N GLY A 149 14.76 -7.07 -14.46
CA GLY A 149 15.33 -5.77 -14.83
C GLY A 149 14.39 -4.63 -14.44
N ARG A 150 13.77 -3.99 -15.44
CA ARG A 150 12.84 -2.86 -15.26
C ARG A 150 11.39 -3.27 -15.01
N LEU A 151 11.06 -4.54 -15.19
CA LEU A 151 9.72 -5.07 -15.01
C LEU A 151 9.61 -5.77 -13.66
N ASP A 152 8.57 -5.49 -12.88
CA ASP A 152 8.27 -6.17 -11.62
C ASP A 152 6.92 -6.87 -11.74
N ALA A 153 6.94 -8.20 -11.77
CA ALA A 153 5.75 -9.03 -11.91
C ALA A 153 5.28 -9.51 -10.54
N THR A 154 3.97 -9.46 -10.30
CA THR A 154 3.35 -9.98 -9.08
C THR A 154 2.22 -10.93 -9.42
N LEU A 155 2.20 -12.07 -8.74
CA LEU A 155 1.12 -13.07 -8.79
C LEU A 155 0.64 -13.32 -7.37
N GLY A 156 -0.66 -13.41 -7.15
CA GLY A 156 -1.20 -13.62 -5.81
C GLY A 156 -2.50 -14.39 -5.78
N MET A 157 -2.80 -14.92 -4.60
CA MET A 157 -4.07 -15.52 -4.24
C MET A 157 -4.61 -14.78 -3.03
N GLY A 158 -5.81 -14.23 -3.17
CA GLY A 158 -6.51 -13.51 -2.11
C GLY A 158 -7.79 -14.23 -1.70
N PHE A 159 -8.16 -14.03 -0.44
CA PHE A 159 -9.41 -14.48 0.16
C PHE A 159 -10.15 -13.26 0.74
N GLY A 160 -11.46 -13.39 0.94
CA GLY A 160 -12.28 -12.28 1.44
C GLY A 160 -12.45 -11.16 0.42
N ALA A 161 -12.24 -9.91 0.84
CA ALA A 161 -12.41 -8.76 -0.04
C ALA A 161 -11.50 -8.79 -1.28
N LEU A 162 -10.39 -9.54 -1.24
CA LEU A 162 -9.50 -9.77 -2.38
C LEU A 162 -9.87 -11.00 -3.23
N GLY A 163 -10.76 -11.87 -2.75
CA GLY A 163 -11.17 -13.12 -3.39
C GLY A 163 -12.67 -13.19 -3.66
N LEU A 164 -13.18 -12.23 -4.43
CA LEU A 164 -14.62 -12.00 -4.65
C LEU A 164 -15.39 -13.19 -5.22
N ASP A 165 -14.76 -13.99 -6.08
CA ASP A 165 -15.43 -15.11 -6.73
C ASP A 165 -15.67 -16.31 -5.80
N ALA A 166 -15.06 -16.34 -4.60
CA ALA A 166 -15.18 -17.42 -3.61
C ALA A 166 -14.89 -18.85 -4.15
N ASN A 167 -14.23 -18.98 -5.30
CA ASN A 167 -13.98 -20.24 -5.99
C ASN A 167 -12.97 -21.16 -5.28
N ILE A 168 -12.14 -20.60 -4.38
CA ILE A 168 -11.15 -21.35 -3.61
C ILE A 168 -11.46 -21.15 -2.13
N ARG A 169 -11.67 -22.27 -1.41
CA ARG A 169 -11.92 -22.24 0.02
C ARG A 169 -10.72 -21.63 0.74
N ASN A 170 -10.98 -20.63 1.59
CA ASN A 170 -9.97 -20.02 2.42
C ASN A 170 -9.33 -21.08 3.35
N PRO A 171 -8.02 -21.39 3.21
CA PRO A 171 -7.37 -22.42 4.01
C PRO A 171 -7.34 -22.04 5.50
N PHE A 172 -7.44 -20.75 5.82
CA PHE A 172 -7.44 -20.24 7.19
C PHE A 172 -8.71 -20.55 7.98
N VAL A 173 -9.78 -20.99 7.30
CA VAL A 173 -10.99 -21.49 7.96
C VAL A 173 -10.71 -22.69 8.86
N SER A 174 -9.65 -23.46 8.58
CA SER A 174 -9.23 -24.56 9.44
C SER A 174 -8.71 -24.11 10.81
N PHE A 175 -8.22 -22.87 10.93
CA PHE A 175 -7.75 -22.31 12.19
C PHE A 175 -8.87 -21.62 12.97
N HIS A 176 -9.78 -20.91 12.30
CA HIS A 176 -10.89 -20.22 12.96
C HIS A 176 -12.07 -19.97 12.00
N GLU A 177 -13.31 -20.11 12.48
CA GLU A 177 -14.52 -20.00 11.64
C GLU A 177 -14.80 -18.57 11.16
N SER A 178 -14.25 -17.54 11.82
CA SER A 178 -14.41 -16.14 11.41
C SER A 178 -13.85 -15.83 10.02
N PHE A 179 -12.93 -16.67 9.51
CA PHE A 179 -12.42 -16.57 8.14
C PHE A 179 -13.44 -17.00 7.09
N ASN A 180 -14.51 -17.69 7.51
CA ASN A 180 -15.61 -18.13 6.65
C ASN A 180 -16.82 -17.17 6.76
N TYR A 181 -17.20 -16.82 8.00
CA TYR A 181 -18.35 -15.94 8.27
C TYR A 181 -17.88 -14.56 8.70
N ARG A 182 -17.96 -13.60 7.77
CA ARG A 182 -17.70 -12.18 8.05
C ARG A 182 -19.03 -11.52 8.39
N ASN A 183 -19.27 -11.25 9.66
CA ASN A 183 -20.49 -10.56 10.09
C ASN A 183 -20.31 -9.06 9.83
N SER A 184 -20.56 -8.60 8.60
CA SER A 184 -20.62 -7.17 8.30
C SER A 184 -22.00 -6.66 8.73
N SER A 185 -22.17 -6.38 10.03
CA SER A 185 -23.29 -5.57 10.48
C SER A 185 -23.03 -4.13 10.04
N ILE A 186 -23.32 -3.84 8.77
CA ILE A 186 -23.48 -2.46 8.30
C ILE A 186 -24.80 -2.00 8.92
N GLY A 187 -24.69 -1.18 9.97
CA GLY A 187 -25.83 -0.59 10.68
C GLY A 187 -26.27 0.71 10.04
#